data_AF-A0A7V8XRT6-F1
#
_entry.id   AF-A0A7V8XRT6-F1
#
_cell.length_a   1.000
_cell.length_b   1.000
_cell.length_c   1.000
_cell.angle_alpha   90.00
_cell.angle_beta   90.00
_cell.angle_gamma   90.00
#
_symmetry.space_group_name_H-M   'P 1'
#
loop_
_entity.id
_entity.type
_entity.pdbx_description
1 polymer ?
#
loop_
_entity_poly.entity_id
_entity_poly.type
_entity_poly.pdbx_seq_one_letter_code
_entity_poly.pdbx_strand_id
1 'polypeptide(L)'
;MAAEKDLSAMPHMTPALIKGLMERRPFMSMTDLDAFLGQTLTADQRKELYGRLFVHLNLNTCTREEILLIPNAGTRMVREFFEYRPYKALAQFHREIDKYVDDAELARLEQYVFVPIDLNSASDTDILTIPGSGPRLLREFKEYRPYKSMEQFRREMRKYWDAKEVGRLERYVTIGQ
;
A
#
# COMPACT_ATOMS: atom_id res chain seq x y z
N MET A 1 -5.30 0.48 8.24
CA MET A 1 -4.00 0.64 8.92
C MET A 1 -4.02 -0.17 10.21
N ALA A 2 -2.88 -0.64 10.73
CA ALA A 2 -2.83 -1.42 11.98
C ALA A 2 -3.32 -0.62 13.20
N ALA A 3 -4.13 -1.23 14.06
CA ALA A 3 -4.65 -0.60 15.27
C ALA A 3 -3.56 -0.47 16.35
N GLU A 4 -3.73 0.41 17.33
CA GLU A 4 -2.77 0.59 18.43
C GLU A 4 -2.46 -0.74 19.15
N LYS A 5 -3.50 -1.53 19.42
CA LYS A 5 -3.38 -2.87 20.00
C LYS A 5 -2.50 -3.81 19.16
N ASP A 6 -2.58 -3.72 17.83
CA ASP A 6 -1.78 -4.56 16.94
C ASP A 6 -0.31 -4.13 16.99
N LEU A 7 -0.05 -2.81 17.05
CA LEU A 7 1.30 -2.26 17.15
C LEU A 7 1.97 -2.64 18.47
N SER A 8 1.24 -2.61 19.59
CA SER A 8 1.76 -3.01 20.90
C SER A 8 2.17 -4.49 20.98
N ALA A 9 1.67 -5.33 20.07
CA ALA A 9 2.03 -6.74 19.98
C ALA A 9 3.24 -7.00 19.07
N MET A 10 3.82 -5.95 18.45
CA MET A 10 5.00 -6.07 17.60
C MET A 10 6.28 -5.85 18.42
N PRO A 11 7.40 -6.48 18.04
CA PRO A 11 8.66 -6.31 18.75
C PRO A 11 9.12 -4.85 18.71
N HIS A 12 9.88 -4.40 19.72
CA HIS A 12 10.47 -3.05 19.80
C HIS A 12 9.48 -1.85 19.80
N MET A 13 8.16 -2.10 19.76
CA MET A 13 7.14 -1.05 19.73
C MET A 13 6.82 -0.51 21.12
N THR A 14 7.63 0.45 21.58
CA THR A 14 7.38 1.15 22.85
C THR A 14 6.14 2.06 22.78
N PRO A 15 5.49 2.39 23.91
CA PRO A 15 4.34 3.31 23.92
C PRO A 15 4.65 4.67 23.28
N ALA A 16 5.87 5.19 23.47
CA ALA A 16 6.30 6.46 22.87
C ALA A 16 6.41 6.36 21.34
N LEU A 17 6.98 5.27 20.83
CA LEU A 17 7.09 5.04 19.39
C LEU A 17 5.71 4.85 18.74
N ILE A 18 4.83 4.08 19.38
CA ILE A 18 3.44 3.88 18.95
C ILE A 18 2.71 5.22 18.85
N LYS A 19 2.80 6.04 19.90
CA LYS A 19 2.18 7.37 19.93
C LYS A 19 2.69 8.25 18.79
N GLY A 20 4.01 8.36 18.61
CA GLY A 20 4.59 9.15 17.52
C GLY A 20 4.18 8.64 16.13
N LEU A 21 4.08 7.31 15.98
CA LEU A 21 3.60 6.68 14.75
C LEU A 21 2.15 7.09 14.47
N MET A 22 1.27 7.02 15.47
CA MET A 22 -0.14 7.37 15.33
C MET A 22 -0.34 8.86 14.99
N GLU A 23 0.44 9.75 15.60
CA GLU A 23 0.38 11.20 15.35
C GLU A 23 0.83 11.54 13.92
N ARG A 24 1.89 10.89 13.43
CA ARG A 24 2.47 11.15 12.10
C ARG A 24 1.71 10.51 10.94
N ARG A 25 0.77 9.59 11.23
CA ARG A 25 -0.07 8.99 10.18
C ARG A 25 -0.95 10.03 9.47
N PRO A 26 -1.22 9.86 8.17
CA PRO A 26 -0.77 8.75 7.31
C PRO A 26 0.65 8.96 6.74
N PHE A 27 1.43 7.87 6.63
CA PHE A 27 2.68 7.87 5.90
C PHE A 27 2.42 7.70 4.39
N MET A 28 3.02 8.54 3.56
CA MET A 28 2.80 8.56 2.12
C MET A 28 3.77 7.68 1.34
N SER A 29 4.97 7.44 1.87
CA SER A 29 5.97 6.54 1.30
C SER A 29 6.48 5.55 2.33
N MET A 30 7.02 4.42 1.86
CA MET A 30 7.67 3.46 2.75
C MET A 30 8.98 4.02 3.33
N THR A 31 9.68 4.86 2.57
CA THR A 31 10.89 5.56 3.03
C THR A 31 10.60 6.55 4.16
N ASP A 32 9.44 7.22 4.18
CA ASP A 32 9.07 8.10 5.30
C ASP A 32 8.82 7.32 6.58
N LEU A 33 8.20 6.14 6.46
CA LEU A 33 7.98 5.24 7.59
C LEU A 33 9.31 4.67 8.09
N ASP A 34 10.17 4.19 7.19
CA ASP A 34 11.52 3.72 7.54
C ASP A 34 12.34 4.79 8.25
N ALA A 35 12.38 6.01 7.70
CA ALA A 35 13.10 7.13 8.28
C ALA A 35 12.56 7.52 9.67
N PHE A 36 11.24 7.45 9.89
CA PHE A 36 10.65 7.67 11.21
C PHE A 36 11.07 6.57 12.21
N LEU A 37 10.91 5.30 11.84
CA LEU A 37 11.29 4.17 12.70
C LEU A 37 12.80 4.17 12.98
N GLY A 38 13.62 4.60 12.02
CA GLY A 38 15.07 4.70 12.14
C GLY A 38 15.58 5.74 13.14
N GLN A 39 14.69 6.60 13.66
CA GLN A 39 15.04 7.53 14.74
C GLN A 39 15.33 6.80 16.07
N THR A 40 14.76 5.61 16.25
CA THR A 40 14.87 4.84 17.51
C THR A 40 15.28 3.39 17.31
N LEU A 41 15.04 2.81 16.13
CA LEU A 41 15.28 1.39 15.84
C LEU A 41 16.45 1.16 14.88
N THR A 42 17.24 0.12 15.13
CA THR A 42 18.29 -0.34 14.21
C THR A 42 17.68 -0.91 12.93
N ALA A 43 18.48 -1.03 11.86
CA ALA A 43 18.00 -1.57 10.59
C ALA A 43 17.40 -2.98 10.73
N ASP A 44 18.00 -3.85 11.54
CA ASP A 44 17.50 -5.22 11.74
C ASP A 44 16.21 -5.24 12.54
N GLN A 45 16.09 -4.40 13.58
CA GLN A 45 14.84 -4.24 14.33
C GLN A 45 13.69 -3.77 13.43
N ARG A 46 13.96 -2.86 12.48
CA ARG A 46 12.91 -2.39 11.56
C ARG A 46 12.47 -3.47 10.58
N LYS A 47 13.38 -4.30 10.08
CA LYS A 47 13.05 -5.43 9.21
C LYS A 47 12.08 -6.41 9.87
N GLU A 48 12.22 -6.64 11.18
CA GLU A 48 11.27 -7.46 11.96
C GLU A 48 9.84 -6.89 11.96
N LEU A 49 9.69 -5.58 11.77
CA LEU A 49 8.39 -4.91 11.72
C LEU A 49 7.76 -4.94 10.33
N TYR A 50 8.56 -4.91 9.26
CA TYR A 50 8.05 -4.73 7.91
C TYR A 50 7.13 -5.83 7.43
N GLY A 51 7.19 -7.03 8.01
CA GLY A 51 6.22 -8.09 7.74
C GLY A 51 4.77 -7.74 8.10
N ARG A 52 4.56 -6.74 8.97
CA ARG A 52 3.23 -6.34 9.47
C ARG A 52 3.00 -4.81 9.47
N LEU A 53 4.07 -4.03 9.38
CA LEU A 53 4.06 -2.58 9.39
C LEU A 53 4.77 -2.06 8.15
N PHE A 54 4.01 -1.90 7.08
CA PHE A 54 4.52 -1.52 5.77
C PHE A 54 3.57 -0.56 5.05
N VAL A 55 4.12 0.38 4.30
CA VAL A 55 3.35 1.24 3.40
C VAL A 55 3.42 0.62 2.01
N HIS A 56 2.29 0.13 1.50
CA HIS A 56 2.24 -0.51 0.19
C HIS A 56 2.83 0.37 -0.91
N LEU A 57 3.57 -0.26 -1.82
CA LEU A 57 4.27 0.36 -2.93
C LEU A 57 3.37 0.37 -4.17
N ASN A 58 3.28 1.52 -4.82
CA ASN A 58 2.70 1.58 -6.16
C ASN A 58 3.68 0.94 -7.14
N LEU A 59 3.33 -0.20 -7.73
CA LEU A 59 4.22 -0.91 -8.66
C LEU A 59 4.66 -0.07 -9.86
N ASN A 60 3.88 0.95 -10.25
CA ASN A 60 4.18 1.81 -11.38
C ASN A 60 5.12 2.97 -11.04
N THR A 61 5.27 3.32 -9.76
CA THR A 61 6.02 4.52 -9.35
C THR A 61 7.00 4.30 -8.21
N CYS A 62 7.01 3.14 -7.55
CA CYS A 62 7.89 2.92 -6.40
C CYS A 62 9.36 2.98 -6.80
N THR A 63 10.20 3.40 -5.87
CA THR A 63 11.63 3.55 -6.12
C THR A 63 12.40 2.27 -5.82
N ARG A 64 13.67 2.23 -6.24
CA ARG A 64 14.58 1.12 -5.90
C ARG A 64 14.71 1.00 -4.38
N GLU A 65 14.83 2.12 -3.68
CA GLU A 65 15.01 2.19 -2.24
C GLU A 65 13.79 1.61 -1.51
N GLU A 66 12.58 1.94 -1.97
CA GLU A 66 11.35 1.37 -1.42
C GLU A 66 11.25 -0.14 -1.63
N ILE A 67 11.62 -0.64 -2.81
CA ILE A 67 11.59 -2.09 -3.09
C ILE A 67 12.56 -2.85 -2.19
N LEU A 68 13.75 -2.29 -1.92
CA LEU A 68 14.74 -2.92 -1.03
C LEU A 68 14.33 -2.91 0.44
N LEU A 69 13.28 -2.18 0.83
CA LEU A 69 12.69 -2.25 2.16
C LEU A 69 11.72 -3.43 2.32
N ILE A 70 11.28 -4.07 1.22
CA ILE A 70 10.51 -5.31 1.30
C ILE A 70 11.42 -6.39 1.90
N PRO A 71 11.01 -7.09 2.98
CA PRO A 71 11.78 -8.19 3.54
C PRO A 71 12.19 -9.20 2.46
N ASN A 72 13.47 -9.61 2.47
CA ASN A 72 14.07 -10.54 1.50
C ASN A 72 14.06 -10.07 0.03
N ALA A 73 13.67 -8.83 -0.28
CA ALA A 73 13.82 -8.30 -1.63
C ALA A 73 15.25 -7.82 -1.88
N GLY A 74 15.88 -8.37 -2.92
CA GLY A 74 17.20 -7.95 -3.39
C GLY A 74 17.16 -7.24 -4.74
N THR A 75 18.34 -6.94 -5.28
CA THR A 75 18.50 -6.27 -6.59
C THR A 75 17.78 -6.99 -7.74
N ARG A 76 17.63 -8.31 -7.67
CA ARG A 76 16.83 -9.07 -8.64
C ARG A 76 15.39 -8.57 -8.67
N MET A 77 14.73 -8.48 -7.51
CA MET A 77 13.34 -8.05 -7.40
C MET A 77 13.12 -6.63 -7.93
N VAL A 78 14.06 -5.73 -7.66
CA VAL A 78 14.06 -4.36 -8.21
C VAL A 78 13.97 -4.39 -9.74
N ARG A 79 14.80 -5.21 -10.38
CA ARG A 79 14.80 -5.33 -11.85
C ARG A 79 13.47 -5.89 -12.35
N GLU A 80 12.99 -6.98 -11.78
CA GLU A 80 11.74 -7.62 -12.23
C GLU A 80 10.55 -6.66 -12.09
N PHE A 81 10.47 -5.88 -11.00
CA PHE A 81 9.39 -4.90 -10.82
C PHE A 81 9.45 -3.75 -11.84
N PHE A 82 10.65 -3.34 -12.24
CA PHE A 82 10.81 -2.24 -13.21
C PHE A 82 10.54 -2.70 -14.64
N GLU A 83 10.90 -3.93 -14.97
CA GLU A 83 10.81 -4.48 -16.33
C GLU A 83 9.38 -4.49 -16.88
N TYR A 84 8.39 -4.78 -16.03
CA TYR A 84 6.99 -4.90 -16.46
C TYR A 84 6.15 -3.63 -16.25
N ARG A 85 6.78 -2.50 -15.91
CA ARG A 85 6.05 -1.22 -15.84
C ARG A 85 5.60 -0.77 -17.24
N PRO A 86 4.40 -0.17 -17.37
CA PRO A 86 3.38 -0.05 -16.33
C PRO A 86 2.54 -1.33 -16.19
N TYR A 87 2.30 -1.73 -14.94
CA TYR A 87 1.28 -2.71 -14.58
C TYR A 87 -0.11 -2.10 -14.74
N LYS A 88 -1.01 -2.82 -15.40
CA LYS A 88 -2.41 -2.42 -15.61
C LYS A 88 -3.35 -2.95 -14.53
N ALA A 89 -3.02 -4.09 -13.96
CA ALA A 89 -3.79 -4.71 -12.88
C ALA A 89 -2.87 -5.63 -12.06
N LEU A 90 -3.27 -5.94 -10.83
CA LEU A 90 -2.53 -6.86 -9.98
C LEU A 90 -2.43 -8.28 -10.58
N ALA A 91 -3.42 -8.70 -11.37
CA ALA A 91 -3.36 -9.96 -12.11
C ALA A 91 -2.19 -10.01 -13.13
N GLN A 92 -1.72 -8.86 -13.65
CA GLN A 92 -0.51 -8.82 -14.47
C GLN A 92 0.73 -9.06 -13.60
N PHE A 93 0.79 -8.45 -12.42
CA PHE A 93 1.86 -8.72 -11.46
C PHE A 93 1.97 -10.22 -11.14
N HIS A 94 0.86 -10.90 -10.88
CA HIS A 94 0.85 -12.35 -10.68
C HIS A 94 1.48 -13.10 -11.86
N ARG A 95 0.97 -12.89 -13.08
CA ARG A 95 1.48 -13.60 -14.28
C ARG A 95 2.95 -13.37 -14.56
N GLU A 96 3.46 -12.17 -14.32
CA GLU A 96 4.85 -11.84 -14.63
C GLU A 96 5.83 -12.29 -13.54
N ILE A 97 5.43 -12.20 -12.26
CA ILE A 97 6.31 -12.53 -11.13
C ILE A 97 6.31 -14.03 -10.81
N ASP A 98 5.20 -14.75 -11.05
CA ASP A 98 5.10 -16.22 -10.91
C ASP A 98 6.14 -17.00 -11.73
N LYS A 99 6.69 -16.38 -12.78
CA LYS A 99 7.79 -16.95 -13.59
C LYS A 99 9.11 -17.10 -12.82
N TYR A 100 9.26 -16.41 -11.68
CA TYR A 100 10.53 -16.23 -11.00
C TYR A 100 10.55 -16.69 -9.54
N VAL A 101 9.37 -16.86 -8.95
CA VAL A 101 9.17 -17.20 -7.54
C VAL A 101 8.05 -18.23 -7.42
N ASP A 102 7.96 -18.90 -6.27
CA ASP A 102 6.84 -19.82 -6.00
C ASP A 102 5.58 -19.06 -5.52
N ASP A 103 4.45 -19.77 -5.43
CA ASP A 103 3.16 -19.20 -4.98
C ASP A 103 3.26 -18.55 -3.59
N ALA A 104 4.07 -19.10 -2.69
CA ALA A 104 4.21 -18.59 -1.33
C ALA A 104 4.93 -17.24 -1.32
N GLU A 105 6.01 -17.12 -2.09
CA GLU A 105 6.75 -15.89 -2.27
C GLU A 105 5.94 -14.85 -3.07
N LEU A 106 5.17 -15.29 -4.07
CA LEU A 106 4.27 -14.41 -4.82
C LEU A 106 3.21 -13.79 -3.90
N ALA A 107 2.51 -14.63 -3.12
CA ALA A 107 1.50 -14.19 -2.15
C ALA A 107 2.10 -13.30 -1.07
N ARG A 108 3.36 -13.55 -0.67
CA ARG A 108 4.09 -12.68 0.25
C ARG A 108 4.35 -11.32 -0.37
N LEU A 109 4.92 -11.25 -1.58
CA LEU A 109 5.25 -10.00 -2.26
C LEU A 109 4.01 -9.14 -2.52
N GLU A 110 2.89 -9.77 -2.85
CA GLU A 110 1.60 -9.10 -3.05
C GLU A 110 1.19 -8.23 -1.85
N GLN A 111 1.51 -8.65 -0.62
CA GLN A 111 1.20 -7.90 0.61
C GLN A 111 1.90 -6.53 0.69
N TYR A 112 2.92 -6.29 -0.13
CA TYR A 112 3.73 -5.07 -0.08
C TYR A 112 3.41 -4.09 -1.21
N VAL A 113 2.59 -4.49 -2.17
CA VAL A 113 2.47 -3.77 -3.44
C VAL A 113 1.01 -3.55 -3.83
N PHE A 114 0.78 -2.61 -4.72
CA PHE A 114 -0.51 -2.41 -5.36
C PHE A 114 -0.33 -1.84 -6.77
N VAL A 115 -1.37 -1.96 -7.58
CA VAL A 115 -1.51 -1.26 -8.87
C VAL A 115 -2.67 -0.27 -8.72
N PRO A 116 -2.50 1.02 -9.04
CA PRO A 116 -3.61 1.97 -9.05
C PRO A 116 -4.71 1.52 -10.01
N ILE A 117 -5.96 1.58 -9.56
CA ILE A 117 -7.12 1.19 -10.36
C ILE A 117 -7.82 2.43 -10.92
N ASP A 118 -8.43 2.34 -12.10
CA ASP A 118 -9.29 3.40 -12.61
C ASP A 118 -10.67 3.33 -11.93
N LEU A 119 -11.05 4.39 -11.21
CA LEU A 119 -12.31 4.45 -10.48
C LEU A 119 -13.54 4.23 -11.36
N ASN A 120 -13.50 4.55 -12.65
CA ASN A 120 -14.66 4.49 -13.51
C ASN A 120 -14.84 3.13 -14.20
N SER A 121 -13.77 2.37 -14.37
CA SER A 121 -13.76 1.13 -15.15
C SER A 121 -13.32 -0.11 -14.38
N ALA A 122 -12.69 0.05 -13.20
CA ALA A 122 -12.27 -1.07 -12.37
C ALA A 122 -13.44 -1.99 -11.98
N SER A 123 -13.18 -3.30 -12.02
CA SER A 123 -14.11 -4.33 -11.58
C SER A 123 -14.26 -4.34 -10.04
N ASP A 124 -15.26 -5.08 -9.55
CA ASP A 124 -15.41 -5.28 -8.11
C ASP A 124 -14.21 -6.01 -7.51
N THR A 125 -13.63 -6.97 -8.26
CA THR A 125 -12.41 -7.67 -7.86
C THR A 125 -11.19 -6.75 -7.79
N ASP A 126 -11.05 -5.81 -8.73
CA ASP A 126 -9.95 -4.82 -8.72
C ASP A 126 -10.08 -3.86 -7.54
N ILE A 127 -11.30 -3.41 -7.21
CA ILE A 127 -11.50 -2.56 -6.02
C ILE A 127 -11.15 -3.33 -4.74
N LEU A 128 -11.45 -4.63 -4.68
CA LEU A 128 -11.14 -5.46 -3.54
C LEU A 128 -9.65 -5.76 -3.37
N THR A 129 -8.79 -5.45 -4.36
CA THR A 129 -7.32 -5.52 -4.18
C THR A 129 -6.78 -4.34 -3.39
N ILE A 130 -7.56 -3.28 -3.16
CA ILE A 130 -7.10 -2.13 -2.37
C ILE A 130 -6.89 -2.60 -0.91
N PRO A 131 -5.71 -2.37 -0.31
CA PRO A 131 -5.45 -2.73 1.07
C PRO A 131 -6.43 -2.08 2.04
N GLY A 132 -7.06 -2.91 2.88
CA GLY A 132 -8.11 -2.50 3.82
C GLY A 132 -9.47 -2.25 3.17
N SER A 133 -9.66 -2.64 1.91
CA SER A 133 -10.97 -2.61 1.26
C SER A 133 -11.88 -3.73 1.78
N GLY A 134 -13.17 -3.55 1.55
CA GLY A 134 -14.22 -4.52 1.86
C GLY A 134 -15.53 -4.10 1.20
N PRO A 135 -16.65 -4.81 1.46
CA PRO A 135 -17.93 -4.56 0.80
C PRO A 135 -18.44 -3.11 0.95
N ARG A 136 -18.09 -2.45 2.06
CA ARG A 136 -18.42 -1.04 2.31
C ARG A 136 -17.70 -0.12 1.32
N LEU A 137 -16.37 -0.21 1.24
CA LEU A 137 -15.57 0.64 0.36
C LEU A 137 -15.94 0.39 -1.11
N LEU A 138 -16.15 -0.87 -1.48
CA LEU A 138 -16.59 -1.26 -2.83
C LEU A 138 -17.86 -0.53 -3.24
N ARG A 139 -18.88 -0.51 -2.37
CA ARG A 139 -20.14 0.17 -2.64
C ARG A 139 -19.95 1.69 -2.76
N GLU A 140 -19.20 2.29 -1.83
CA GLU A 140 -18.96 3.74 -1.80
C GLU A 140 -18.21 4.23 -3.05
N PHE A 141 -17.23 3.46 -3.53
CA PHE A 141 -16.51 3.76 -4.79
C PHE A 141 -17.41 3.65 -6.01
N LYS A 142 -18.40 2.76 -6.01
CA LYS A 142 -19.32 2.59 -7.15
C LYS A 142 -20.45 3.62 -7.15
N GLU A 143 -20.86 4.10 -5.98
CA GLU A 143 -22.00 5.00 -5.79
C GLU A 143 -21.90 6.30 -6.60
N TYR A 144 -20.69 6.83 -6.79
CA TYR A 144 -20.47 8.13 -7.44
C TYR A 144 -19.84 8.03 -8.83
N ARG A 145 -19.80 6.83 -9.42
CA ARG A 145 -19.35 6.67 -10.81
C ARG A 145 -20.34 7.36 -11.78
N PRO A 146 -19.86 8.02 -12.85
CA PRO A 146 -18.45 8.28 -13.12
C PRO A 146 -17.93 9.48 -12.31
N TYR A 147 -16.72 9.33 -11.76
CA TYR A 147 -15.97 10.44 -11.21
C TYR A 147 -15.35 11.26 -12.33
N LYS A 148 -15.50 12.58 -12.24
CA LYS A 148 -14.96 13.56 -13.20
C LYS A 148 -13.61 14.12 -12.78
N SER A 149 -13.28 14.08 -11.50
CA SER A 149 -12.02 14.59 -10.97
C SER A 149 -11.67 14.00 -9.60
N MET A 150 -10.39 14.09 -9.21
CA MET A 150 -9.97 13.75 -7.85
C MET A 150 -10.59 14.65 -6.79
N GLU A 151 -10.94 15.89 -7.13
CA GLU A 151 -11.68 16.75 -6.23
C GLU A 151 -13.08 16.21 -5.92
N GLN A 152 -13.80 15.72 -6.95
CA GLN A 152 -15.06 15.02 -6.74
C GLN A 152 -14.85 13.78 -5.87
N PHE A 153 -13.86 12.93 -6.19
CA PHE A 153 -13.55 11.75 -5.38
C PHE A 153 -13.36 12.11 -3.90
N ARG A 154 -12.49 13.08 -3.60
CA ARG A 154 -12.24 13.52 -2.22
C ARG A 154 -13.53 13.99 -1.56
N ARG A 155 -14.31 14.87 -2.21
CA ARG A 155 -15.55 15.41 -1.65
C ARG A 155 -16.56 14.30 -1.33
N GLU A 156 -16.77 13.36 -2.24
CA GLU A 156 -17.74 12.28 -2.01
C GLU A 156 -17.26 11.30 -0.93
N MET A 157 -15.97 10.92 -0.91
CA MET A 157 -15.42 10.01 0.10
C MET A 157 -15.37 10.62 1.49
N ARG A 158 -15.26 11.95 1.61
CA ARG A 158 -15.29 12.67 2.89
C ARG A 158 -16.63 12.57 3.63
N LYS A 159 -17.69 12.08 2.99
CA LYS A 159 -18.96 11.75 3.64
C LYS A 159 -18.88 10.48 4.50
N TYR A 160 -17.96 9.57 4.19
CA TYR A 160 -17.86 8.24 4.82
C TYR A 160 -16.59 8.06 5.64
N TRP A 161 -15.53 8.77 5.28
CA TRP A 161 -14.18 8.62 5.83
C TRP A 161 -13.58 9.98 6.22
N ASP A 162 -12.66 9.96 7.18
CA ASP A 162 -11.93 11.16 7.58
C ASP A 162 -10.90 11.62 6.51
N ALA A 163 -10.30 12.78 6.73
CA ALA A 163 -9.32 13.38 5.81
C ALA A 163 -8.12 12.46 5.52
N LYS A 164 -7.62 11.80 6.57
CA LYS A 164 -6.42 10.98 6.52
C LYS A 164 -6.68 9.74 5.70
N GLU A 165 -7.84 9.11 5.91
CA GLU A 165 -8.22 7.91 5.19
C GLU A 165 -8.57 8.20 3.73
N VAL A 166 -9.23 9.32 3.42
CA VAL A 166 -9.43 9.74 2.01
C VAL A 166 -8.09 9.97 1.30
N GLY A 167 -7.15 10.66 1.95
CA GLY A 167 -5.81 10.85 1.40
C GLY A 167 -5.06 9.53 1.19
N ARG A 168 -5.26 8.54 2.07
CA ARG A 168 -4.72 7.19 1.89
C ARG A 168 -5.34 6.50 0.67
N LEU A 169 -6.68 6.52 0.56
CA LEU A 169 -7.42 5.85 -0.51
C LEU A 169 -7.10 6.43 -1.89
N GLU A 170 -6.90 7.75 -1.98
CA GLU A 170 -6.53 8.44 -3.22
C GLU A 170 -5.28 7.85 -3.90
N ARG A 171 -4.34 7.32 -3.12
CA ARG A 171 -3.11 6.72 -3.65
C ARG A 171 -3.35 5.47 -4.49
N TYR A 172 -4.47 4.78 -4.28
CA TYR A 172 -4.79 3.51 -4.92
C TYR A 172 -5.61 3.68 -6.19
N VAL A 173 -5.93 4.92 -6.57
CA VAL A 173 -6.95 5.17 -7.59
C VAL A 173 -6.52 6.21 -8.60
N THR A 174 -7.12 6.13 -9.78
CA THR A 174 -6.98 7.07 -10.89
C THR A 174 -8.35 7.36 -11.50
N ILE A 175 -8.46 8.39 -12.35
CA ILE A 175 -9.65 8.67 -13.15
C ILE A 175 -9.19 8.83 -14.60
N GLY A 176 -9.71 8.01 -15.51
CA GLY A 176 -9.54 8.17 -16.95
C GLY A 176 -8.13 7.84 -17.42
N GLN A 177 -7.71 6.59 -17.23
CA GLN A 177 -6.49 6.03 -17.83
C GLN A 177 -6.65 5.71 -19.31
#